data_AF-A0A354DEZ2-F1
#
_entry.id   AF-A0A354DEZ2-F1
#
_cell.length_a   1.000
_cell.length_b   1.000
_cell.length_c   1.000
_cell.angle_alpha   90.00
_cell.angle_beta   90.00
_cell.angle_gamma   90.00
#
_symmetry.space_group_name_H-M   'P 1'
#
loop_
_entity.id
_entity.type
_entity.pdbx_description
1 polymer ?
#
loop_
_entity_poly.entity_id
_entity_poly.type
_entity_poly.pdbx_seq_one_letter_code
_entity_poly.pdbx_strand_id
1 'polypeptide(L)'
;MVLKEFKYIFLLMVSILLVIFLYQYKWVINYYGEGPLAFELNYLLNTDRWVKGEIKGLDPQLVEKLEQLGQGIGERISITSGYRTLEEQQQLWDESDKSGKWVARPGESKHNMGLAVDVGNETIRAMTNDELAQYQLYNP
;
A
#
# COMPACT_ATOMS: atom_id res chain seq x y z
N MET A 1 -3.75 39.32 37.93
CA MET A 1 -4.45 38.01 38.01
C MET A 1 -5.29 37.76 36.76
N VAL A 2 -6.15 38.70 36.37
CA VAL A 2 -7.10 38.63 35.23
C VAL A 2 -6.49 38.24 33.86
N LEU A 3 -5.30 38.73 33.49
CA LEU A 3 -4.70 38.45 32.16
C LEU A 3 -4.25 36.99 31.95
N LYS A 4 -3.89 36.26 33.01
CA LYS A 4 -3.45 34.86 32.88
C LYS A 4 -4.65 33.96 32.59
N GLU A 5 -5.77 34.19 33.26
CA GLU A 5 -7.00 33.42 33.08
C GLU A 5 -7.60 33.61 31.68
N PHE A 6 -7.52 34.83 31.12
CA PHE A 6 -7.91 35.09 29.73
C PHE A 6 -7.09 34.28 28.70
N LYS A 7 -5.78 34.11 28.93
CA LYS A 7 -4.94 33.29 28.05
C LYS A 7 -5.32 31.82 28.11
N TYR A 8 -5.61 31.28 29.30
CA TYR A 8 -6.04 29.88 29.44
C TYR A 8 -7.39 29.63 28.79
N ILE A 9 -8.35 30.54 28.95
CA ILE A 9 -9.66 30.45 28.30
C ILE A 9 -9.51 30.51 26.77
N PHE A 10 -8.69 31.43 26.26
CA PHE A 10 -8.44 31.54 24.82
C PHE A 10 -7.76 30.28 24.25
N LEU A 11 -6.74 29.75 24.92
CA LEU A 11 -6.07 28.50 24.52
C LEU A 11 -7.03 27.31 24.55
N LEU A 12 -7.85 27.20 25.60
CA LEU A 12 -8.86 26.15 25.72
C LEU A 12 -9.87 26.22 24.57
N MET A 13 -10.37 27.42 24.25
CA MET A 13 -11.29 27.61 23.12
C MET A 13 -10.65 27.24 21.77
N VAL A 14 -9.40 27.64 21.53
CA VAL A 14 -8.67 27.26 20.30
C VAL A 14 -8.49 25.74 20.23
N SER A 15 -8.14 25.07 21.33
CA SER A 15 -8.01 23.61 21.35
C SER A 15 -9.34 22.88 21.12
N ILE A 16 -10.45 23.37 21.67
CA ILE A 16 -11.78 22.79 21.44
C ILE A 16 -12.20 22.97 19.99
N LEU A 17 -11.99 24.16 19.42
CA LEU A 17 -12.27 24.44 18.01
C LEU A 17 -11.40 23.58 17.09
N LEU A 18 -10.13 23.35 17.43
CA LEU A 18 -9.24 22.45 16.69
C LEU A 18 -9.75 21.01 16.73
N VAL A 19 -10.14 20.51 17.91
CA VAL A 19 -10.70 19.15 18.05
C VAL A 19 -12.00 19.00 17.26
N ILE A 20 -12.90 19.98 17.32
CA ILE A 20 -14.14 19.98 16.52
C ILE A 20 -13.81 20.00 15.03
N PHE A 21 -12.90 20.87 14.58
CA PHE A 21 -12.47 20.95 13.19
C PHE A 21 -11.89 19.63 12.70
N LEU A 22 -11.02 18.99 13.49
CA LEU A 22 -10.44 17.67 13.19
C LEU A 22 -11.51 16.57 13.16
N TYR A 23 -12.52 16.62 14.05
CA TYR A 23 -13.62 15.65 14.08
C TYR A 23 -14.56 15.81 12.88
N GLN A 24 -14.89 17.05 12.50
CA GLN A 24 -15.67 17.37 11.31
C GLN A 24 -14.90 16.98 10.04
N TYR A 25 -13.58 17.20 9.98
CA TYR A 25 -12.74 16.76 8.87
C TYR A 25 -12.71 15.24 8.73
N LYS A 26 -12.58 14.51 9.86
CA LYS A 26 -12.64 13.04 9.85
C LYS A 26 -14.00 12.53 9.35
N TRP A 27 -15.09 13.19 9.72
CA TRP A 27 -16.42 12.88 9.22
C TRP A 27 -16.57 13.17 7.73
N VAL A 28 -16.07 14.31 7.24
CA VAL A 28 -16.10 14.70 5.82
C VAL A 28 -15.32 13.73 4.94
N ILE A 29 -14.13 13.28 5.37
CA ILE A 29 -13.35 12.25 4.65
C ILE A 29 -14.15 10.94 4.55
N ASN A 30 -14.79 10.53 5.65
CA ASN A 30 -15.58 9.30 5.69
C ASN A 30 -16.91 9.41 4.92
N TYR A 31 -17.46 10.62 4.75
CA TYR A 31 -18.78 10.84 4.13
C TYR A 31 -18.70 11.19 2.63
N TYR A 32 -17.59 11.77 2.14
CA TYR A 32 -17.42 12.21 0.74
C TYR A 32 -16.27 11.49 0.01
N GLY A 33 -16.08 10.20 0.27
CA GLY A 33 -14.92 9.40 -0.14
C GLY A 33 -14.64 9.20 -1.64
N GLU A 34 -14.82 10.19 -2.53
CA GLU A 34 -14.52 10.09 -3.97
C GLU A 34 -13.90 11.38 -4.58
N GLY A 35 -13.14 12.15 -3.80
CA GLY A 35 -12.38 13.31 -4.31
C GLY A 35 -10.89 13.00 -4.56
N PRO A 36 -10.21 13.65 -5.52
CA PRO A 36 -8.77 13.42 -5.80
C PRO A 36 -7.85 13.74 -4.62
N LEU A 37 -8.22 14.73 -3.79
CA LEU A 37 -7.54 15.03 -2.52
C LEU A 37 -7.76 13.94 -1.47
N ALA A 38 -8.93 13.29 -1.44
CA ALA A 38 -9.17 12.16 -0.56
C ALA A 38 -8.37 10.93 -1.00
N PHE A 39 -8.16 10.73 -2.30
CA PHE A 39 -7.28 9.69 -2.83
C PHE A 39 -5.82 9.89 -2.39
N GLU A 40 -5.25 11.10 -2.57
CA GLU A 40 -3.88 11.39 -2.11
C GLU A 40 -3.74 11.33 -0.59
N LEU A 41 -4.73 11.80 0.17
CA LEU A 41 -4.67 11.78 1.63
C LEU A 41 -4.88 10.37 2.21
N ASN A 42 -5.78 9.55 1.62
CA ASN A 42 -5.89 8.12 1.96
C ASN A 42 -4.64 7.36 1.56
N TYR A 43 -3.95 7.74 0.48
CA TYR A 43 -2.68 7.14 0.10
C TYR A 43 -1.59 7.43 1.16
N LEU A 44 -1.55 8.65 1.69
CA LEU A 44 -0.54 9.12 2.64
C LEU A 44 -0.80 8.72 4.11
N LEU A 45 -2.07 8.58 4.54
CA LEU A 45 -2.45 8.31 5.93
C LEU A 45 -2.73 6.82 6.25
N ASN A 46 -2.60 5.93 5.26
CA ASN A 46 -3.31 4.65 5.24
C ASN A 46 -2.88 3.63 6.32
N THR A 47 -3.49 3.72 7.50
CA THR A 47 -3.41 2.70 8.53
C THR A 47 -4.29 1.49 8.24
N ASP A 48 -5.13 1.52 7.20
CA ASP A 48 -6.19 0.52 6.98
C ASP A 48 -5.96 -0.34 5.74
N ARG A 49 -4.85 -0.16 5.01
CA ARG A 49 -4.48 -1.06 3.91
C ARG A 49 -4.15 -2.45 4.42
N TRP A 50 -4.59 -3.43 3.65
CA TRP A 50 -4.16 -4.80 3.71
C TRP A 50 -2.85 -5.03 2.94
N VAL A 51 -2.30 -4.02 2.27
CA VAL A 51 -0.99 -4.08 1.59
C VAL A 51 -0.03 -3.01 2.11
N LYS A 52 1.23 -3.38 2.35
CA LYS A 52 2.33 -2.48 2.72
C LYS A 52 3.61 -2.83 1.94
N GLY A 53 4.56 -1.89 1.86
CA GLY A 53 5.87 -2.08 1.22
C GLY A 53 6.00 -1.37 -0.12
N GLU A 54 6.72 -1.98 -1.07
CA GLU A 54 7.03 -1.40 -2.38
C GLU A 54 5.84 -1.40 -3.34
N ILE A 55 4.87 -0.50 -3.10
CA ILE A 55 3.63 -0.40 -3.89
C ILE A 55 3.82 0.50 -5.13
N LYS A 56 4.81 1.40 -5.12
CA LYS A 56 5.02 2.37 -6.20
C LYS A 56 5.31 1.66 -7.52
N GLY A 57 4.59 2.03 -8.57
CA GLY A 57 4.78 1.50 -9.92
C GLY A 57 4.07 0.17 -10.19
N LEU A 58 3.37 -0.40 -9.19
CA LEU A 58 2.51 -1.55 -9.40
C LEU A 58 1.25 -1.17 -10.16
N ASP A 59 0.75 -2.12 -10.95
CA ASP A 59 -0.55 -2.01 -11.59
C ASP A 59 -1.66 -1.88 -10.52
N PRO A 60 -2.57 -0.89 -10.63
CA PRO A 60 -3.62 -0.69 -9.64
C PRO A 60 -4.54 -1.91 -9.44
N GLN A 61 -4.80 -2.71 -10.49
CA GLN A 61 -5.63 -3.91 -10.37
C GLN A 61 -4.89 -5.01 -9.60
N LEU A 62 -3.57 -5.14 -9.78
CA LEU A 62 -2.77 -6.05 -8.95
C LEU A 62 -2.86 -5.63 -7.47
N VAL A 63 -2.72 -4.34 -7.20
CA VAL A 63 -2.82 -3.80 -5.84
C VAL A 63 -4.19 -4.10 -5.23
N GLU A 64 -5.28 -3.91 -5.97
CA GLU A 64 -6.64 -4.23 -5.51
C GLU A 64 -6.80 -5.72 -5.17
N LYS A 65 -6.29 -6.62 -6.01
CA LYS A 65 -6.33 -8.08 -5.75
C LYS A 65 -5.56 -8.45 -4.49
N LEU A 66 -4.41 -7.82 -4.24
CA LEU A 66 -3.62 -8.00 -3.03
C LEU A 66 -4.36 -7.47 -1.78
N GLU A 67 -5.08 -6.34 -1.90
CA GLU A 67 -5.92 -5.85 -0.80
C GLU A 67 -7.04 -6.85 -0.46
N GLN A 68 -7.71 -7.40 -1.48
CA GLN A 68 -8.75 -8.42 -1.31
C GLN A 68 -8.19 -9.69 -0.66
N LEU A 69 -7.02 -10.16 -1.11
CA LEU A 69 -6.33 -11.30 -0.51
C LEU A 69 -6.02 -11.04 0.97
N GLY A 70 -5.39 -9.91 1.29
CA GLY A 70 -5.02 -9.56 2.66
C GLY A 70 -6.24 -9.42 3.58
N GLN A 71 -7.33 -8.83 3.08
CA GLN A 71 -8.61 -8.81 3.79
C GLN A 71 -9.17 -10.21 4.02
N GLY A 72 -9.13 -11.07 3.00
CA GLY A 72 -9.66 -12.43 3.06
C GLY A 72 -8.92 -13.34 4.04
N ILE A 73 -7.60 -13.19 4.14
CA ILE A 73 -6.77 -13.94 5.10
C ILE A 73 -6.66 -13.23 6.46
N GLY A 74 -7.16 -12.00 6.58
CA GLY A 74 -7.06 -11.20 7.81
C GLY A 74 -5.64 -10.78 8.17
N GLU A 75 -4.74 -10.67 7.19
CA GLU A 75 -3.32 -10.36 7.38
C GLU A 75 -2.87 -9.28 6.39
N ARG A 76 -2.03 -8.34 6.85
CA ARG A 76 -1.41 -7.37 5.93
C ARG A 76 -0.32 -8.03 5.08
N ILE A 77 -0.49 -7.96 3.78
CA ILE A 77 0.50 -8.37 2.78
C ILE A 77 1.70 -7.42 2.83
N SER A 78 2.88 -7.99 3.07
CA SER A 78 4.15 -7.30 3.07
C SER A 78 4.88 -7.56 1.75
N ILE A 79 4.81 -6.59 0.84
CA ILE A 79 5.54 -6.62 -0.44
C ILE A 79 7.01 -6.31 -0.16
N THR A 80 7.89 -7.27 -0.47
CA THR A 80 9.34 -7.12 -0.32
C THR A 80 10.01 -6.65 -1.61
N SER A 81 9.41 -6.92 -2.77
CA SER A 81 9.87 -6.42 -4.05
C SER A 81 8.68 -6.23 -5.01
N GLY A 82 8.55 -5.02 -5.54
CA GLY A 82 7.41 -4.61 -6.37
C GLY A 82 7.81 -4.32 -7.82
N TYR A 83 7.46 -3.13 -8.32
CA TYR A 83 7.91 -2.70 -9.64
C TYR A 83 9.44 -2.60 -9.71
N ARG A 84 10.01 -3.05 -10.83
CA ARG A 84 11.44 -2.97 -11.10
C ARG A 84 11.67 -2.32 -12.46
N THR A 85 12.56 -1.34 -12.55
CA THR A 85 12.97 -0.76 -13.83
C THR A 85 13.72 -1.77 -14.70
N LEU A 86 13.85 -1.47 -16.00
CA LEU A 86 14.66 -2.30 -16.91
C LEU A 86 16.13 -2.36 -16.48
N GLU A 87 16.66 -1.26 -15.95
CA GLU A 87 18.06 -1.16 -15.53
C GLU A 87 18.33 -1.98 -14.26
N GLU A 88 17.45 -1.91 -13.26
CA GLU A 88 17.52 -2.78 -12.08
C GLU A 88 17.39 -4.27 -12.46
N GLN A 89 16.51 -4.60 -13.41
CA GLN A 89 16.39 -5.98 -13.90
C GLN A 89 17.65 -6.42 -14.68
N GLN A 90 18.28 -5.51 -15.41
CA GLN A 90 19.54 -5.77 -16.12
C GLN A 90 20.68 -6.09 -15.14
N GLN A 91 20.78 -5.35 -14.03
CA GLN A 91 21.76 -5.65 -12.97
C GLN A 91 21.57 -7.06 -12.40
N LEU A 92 20.34 -7.43 -12.04
CA LEU A 92 20.03 -8.79 -11.56
C LEU A 92 20.34 -9.86 -12.60
N TRP A 93 20.03 -9.58 -13.88
CA TRP A 93 20.31 -10.51 -14.96
C TRP A 93 21.81 -10.73 -15.17
N ASP A 94 22.60 -9.66 -15.07
CA ASP A 94 24.05 -9.72 -15.23
C ASP A 94 24.75 -10.52 -14.12
N GLU A 95 24.20 -10.48 -12.90
CA GLU A 95 24.66 -11.25 -11.73
C GLU A 95 24.13 -12.70 -11.70
N SER A 96 23.16 -13.02 -12.54
CA SER A 96 22.55 -14.36 -12.59
C SER A 96 23.36 -15.39 -13.38
N ASP A 97 22.92 -16.64 -13.36
CA ASP A 97 23.44 -17.72 -14.22
C ASP A 97 23.05 -17.56 -15.71
N LYS A 98 22.28 -16.51 -16.05
CA LYS A 98 21.78 -16.20 -17.40
C LYS A 98 20.94 -17.32 -18.02
N SER A 99 20.40 -18.23 -17.20
CA SER A 99 19.54 -19.34 -17.65
C SER A 99 18.09 -18.90 -17.88
N GLY A 100 17.66 -17.79 -17.27
CA GLY A 100 16.24 -17.40 -17.24
C GLY A 100 15.42 -18.15 -16.19
N LYS A 101 16.01 -19.11 -15.45
CA LYS A 101 15.29 -19.92 -14.47
C LYS A 101 14.87 -19.13 -13.23
N TRP A 102 15.77 -18.30 -12.71
CA TRP A 102 15.56 -17.56 -11.46
C TRP A 102 15.40 -16.06 -11.68
N VAL A 103 16.06 -15.54 -12.71
CA VAL A 103 16.01 -14.12 -13.06
C VAL A 103 15.57 -14.05 -14.52
N ALA A 104 14.42 -13.41 -14.77
CA ALA A 104 13.94 -13.18 -16.12
C ALA A 104 14.83 -12.17 -16.87
N ARG A 105 14.84 -12.26 -18.20
CA ARG A 105 15.53 -11.26 -19.03
C ARG A 105 14.93 -9.87 -18.82
N PRO A 106 15.72 -8.80 -18.93
CA PRO A 106 15.22 -7.43 -18.87
C PRO A 106 14.14 -7.19 -19.94
N GLY A 107 12.99 -6.67 -19.51
CA GLY A 107 11.82 -6.46 -20.37
C GLY A 107 10.85 -7.64 -20.44
N GLU A 108 11.25 -8.83 -19.98
CA GLU A 108 10.39 -10.01 -19.91
C GLU A 108 9.87 -10.28 -18.48
N SER A 109 10.46 -9.63 -17.47
CA SER A 109 10.01 -9.72 -16.08
C SER A 109 8.68 -9.00 -15.88
N LYS A 110 7.72 -9.66 -15.24
CA LYS A 110 6.45 -9.01 -14.83
C LYS A 110 6.66 -7.88 -13.83
N HIS A 111 7.75 -7.88 -13.08
CA HIS A 111 8.14 -6.74 -12.24
C HIS A 111 8.41 -5.48 -13.08
N ASN A 112 8.90 -5.63 -14.33
CA ASN A 112 9.08 -4.50 -15.24
C ASN A 112 7.77 -3.86 -15.70
N MET A 113 6.66 -4.55 -15.52
CA MET A 113 5.32 -4.11 -15.92
C MET A 113 4.45 -3.73 -14.71
N GLY A 114 4.98 -3.86 -13.48
CA GLY A 114 4.18 -3.68 -12.27
C GLY A 114 3.14 -4.77 -12.04
N LEU A 115 3.28 -5.93 -12.70
CA LEU A 115 2.30 -7.04 -12.71
C LEU A 115 2.71 -8.22 -11.81
N ALA A 116 3.76 -8.07 -11.01
CA ALA A 116 4.20 -9.07 -10.05
C ALA A 116 4.75 -8.42 -8.78
N VAL A 117 4.68 -9.18 -7.68
CA VAL A 117 5.22 -8.82 -6.37
C VAL A 117 5.87 -10.05 -5.74
N ASP A 118 6.95 -9.80 -5.02
CA ASP A 118 7.49 -10.74 -4.05
C ASP A 118 6.90 -10.40 -2.68
N VAL A 119 6.41 -11.43 -1.96
CA VAL A 119 5.80 -11.26 -0.64
C VAL A 119 6.60 -11.98 0.44
N GLY A 120 6.66 -11.35 1.61
CA GLY A 120 7.36 -11.89 2.79
C GLY A 120 6.49 -12.78 3.68
N ASN A 121 5.17 -12.80 3.48
CA ASN A 121 4.23 -13.51 4.36
C ASN A 121 4.35 -15.04 4.19
N GLU A 122 4.58 -15.75 5.29
CA GLU A 122 4.62 -17.22 5.30
C GLU A 122 3.27 -17.84 4.93
N THR A 123 2.18 -17.22 5.39
CA THR A 123 0.80 -17.62 5.05
C THR A 123 0.60 -17.71 3.55
N ILE A 124 0.97 -16.66 2.80
CA ILE A 124 0.80 -16.62 1.34
C ILE A 124 1.73 -17.61 0.64
N ARG A 125 2.96 -17.79 1.15
CA ARG A 125 3.91 -18.78 0.60
C ARG A 125 3.40 -20.23 0.72
N ALA A 126 2.55 -20.52 1.70
CA ALA A 126 1.95 -21.82 1.90
C ALA A 126 0.65 -22.04 1.09
N MET A 127 0.07 -20.98 0.51
CA MET A 127 -1.16 -21.09 -0.29
C MET A 127 -0.92 -21.80 -1.62
N THR A 128 -1.92 -22.56 -2.03
CA THR A 128 -1.99 -23.20 -3.33
C THR A 128 -2.48 -22.23 -4.41
N ASN A 129 -2.22 -22.55 -5.68
CA ASN A 129 -2.74 -21.74 -6.80
C ASN A 129 -4.27 -21.75 -6.88
N ASP A 130 -4.96 -22.77 -6.39
CA ASP A 130 -6.43 -22.80 -6.35
C ASP A 130 -6.99 -21.79 -5.33
N GLU A 131 -6.33 -21.64 -4.18
CA GLU A 131 -6.69 -20.63 -3.18
C GLU A 131 -6.38 -19.22 -3.68
N LEU A 132 -5.22 -19.01 -4.31
CA LEU A 132 -4.84 -17.72 -4.90
C LEU A 132 -5.74 -17.33 -6.08
N ALA A 133 -6.22 -18.30 -6.86
CA ALA A 133 -7.07 -18.06 -8.02
C ALA A 133 -8.41 -17.42 -7.65
N GLN A 134 -8.91 -17.60 -6.42
CA GLN A 134 -10.09 -16.92 -5.89
C GLN A 134 -9.94 -15.39 -5.92
N TYR A 135 -8.70 -14.91 -5.79
CA TYR A 135 -8.32 -13.50 -5.86
C TYR A 135 -7.70 -13.12 -7.21
N GLN A 136 -7.78 -14.01 -8.21
CA GLN A 136 -7.17 -13.83 -9.53
C GLN A 136 -5.66 -13.62 -9.48
N LEU A 137 -5.01 -14.29 -8.51
CA LEU A 137 -3.57 -14.34 -8.31
C LEU A 137 -3.07 -15.77 -8.53
N TYR A 138 -1.77 -15.93 -8.75
CA TYR A 138 -1.11 -17.24 -8.78
C TYR A 138 0.38 -17.09 -8.48
N ASN A 139 0.98 -18.17 -8.00
CA ASN A 139 2.42 -18.35 -7.89
C ASN A 139 2.95 -18.98 -9.21
N PRO A 140 3.83 -18.27 -9.94
CA PRO A 140 4.33 -18.71 -11.24
C PRO A 140 5.30 -19.90 -11.19
#